data_AF-A0A1B6CCM4-F1
#
_entry.id   AF-A0A1B6CCM4-F1
#
_cell.length_a   1.000
_cell.length_b   1.000
_cell.length_c   1.000
_cell.angle_alpha   90.00
_cell.angle_beta   90.00
_cell.angle_gamma   90.00
#
_symmetry.space_group_name_H-M   'P 1'
#
loop_
_entity.id
_entity.type
_entity.pdbx_description
1 polymer ?
#
loop_
_entity_poly.entity_id
_entity_poly.type
_entity_poly.pdbx_seq_one_letter_code
_entity_poly.pdbx_strand_id
1 'polypeptide(L)'
;MSNIAKDCGEIWNRLFDHRPFLNGEIKYFIEEFEEKRNDREVSRLFDVLEKVTEIRDTQLDKIKTLSSSKLPTLQTRLNLALEKCQLSLDYEDNNRIDFALEGKREIRKAELETFSSNLDFQYQSVDSTFTEKERDLKQFYIDLEEKLHIDF
;
A
#
# COMPACT_ATOMS: atom_id res chain seq x y z
N MET A 1 56.49 63.29 65.91
CA MET A 1 55.03 63.40 65.74
C MET A 1 54.55 63.44 64.29
N SER A 2 55.31 64.01 63.34
CA SER A 2 54.89 64.08 61.92
C SER A 2 54.82 62.71 61.19
N ASN A 3 55.73 61.77 61.46
CA ASN A 3 55.73 60.46 60.81
C ASN A 3 54.55 59.57 61.26
N ILE A 4 54.22 59.58 62.56
CA ILE A 4 53.09 58.80 63.09
C ILE A 4 51.76 59.27 62.48
N ALA A 5 51.58 60.57 62.27
CA ALA A 5 50.38 61.10 61.63
C ALA A 5 50.29 60.70 60.14
N LYS A 6 51.43 60.61 59.44
CA LYS A 6 51.49 60.09 58.07
C LYS A 6 51.17 58.60 58.02
N ASP A 7 51.79 57.80 58.88
CA ASP A 7 51.58 56.35 58.92
C ASP A 7 50.12 56.01 59.25
N CYS A 8 49.52 56.72 60.23
CA CYS A 8 48.10 56.56 60.54
C CYS A 8 47.19 56.98 59.38
N GLY A 9 47.53 58.05 58.65
CA GLY A 9 46.78 58.46 57.45
C GLY A 9 46.91 57.46 56.29
N GLU A 10 48.08 56.84 56.13
CA GLU A 10 48.31 55.82 55.12
C GLU A 10 47.56 54.52 55.44
N ILE A 11 47.55 54.11 56.72
CA ILE A 11 46.76 52.97 57.21
C ILE A 11 45.27 53.25 57.03
N TRP A 12 44.80 54.46 57.37
CA TRP A 12 43.39 54.85 57.18
C TRP A 12 42.98 54.82 55.71
N ASN A 13 43.80 55.36 54.81
CA ASN A 13 43.53 55.28 53.37
C ASN A 13 43.54 53.82 52.88
N ARG A 14 44.46 52.96 53.33
CA ARG A 14 44.43 51.55 52.93
C ARG A 14 43.20 50.79 53.44
N LEU A 15 42.71 51.13 54.64
CA LEU A 15 41.56 50.45 55.25
C LEU A 15 40.21 50.97 54.75
N PHE A 16 40.11 52.28 54.48
CA PHE A 16 38.84 52.95 54.22
C PHE A 16 38.74 53.60 52.83
N ASP A 17 39.85 53.69 52.08
CA ASP A 17 39.79 54.07 50.67
C ASP A 17 39.53 52.83 49.81
N HIS A 18 38.24 52.52 49.66
CA HIS A 18 37.78 51.40 48.84
C HIS A 18 37.82 51.70 47.33
N ARG A 19 38.22 52.91 46.91
CA ARG A 19 38.23 53.29 45.48
C ARG A 19 39.07 52.34 44.62
N PRO A 20 40.27 51.87 45.02
CA PRO A 20 41.04 50.92 44.22
C PRO A 20 40.35 49.56 44.09
N PHE A 21 39.71 49.08 45.15
CA PHE A 21 38.94 47.83 45.12
C PHE A 21 37.71 47.97 44.22
N LEU A 22 36.91 49.02 44.42
CA LEU A 22 35.71 49.28 43.65
C LEU A 22 36.02 49.46 42.15
N ASN A 23 37.09 50.19 41.82
CA ASN A 23 37.53 50.34 40.44
C ASN A 23 38.01 49.02 39.82
N GLY A 24 38.65 48.15 40.61
CA GLY A 24 39.02 46.80 40.18
C GLY A 24 37.80 45.95 39.85
N GLU A 25 36.80 45.94 40.74
CA GLU A 25 35.53 45.22 40.53
C GLU A 25 34.74 45.77 39.35
N ILE A 26 34.67 47.10 39.17
CA ILE A 26 34.04 47.74 38.01
C ILE A 26 34.74 47.32 36.72
N LYS A 27 36.09 47.31 36.70
CA LYS A 27 36.86 46.89 35.53
C LYS A 27 36.65 45.42 35.21
N TYR A 28 36.68 44.55 36.22
CA TYR A 28 36.39 43.13 36.07
C TYR A 28 34.98 42.89 35.55
N PHE A 29 33.99 43.63 36.05
CA PHE A 29 32.61 43.55 35.58
C PHE A 29 32.50 43.92 34.09
N ILE A 30 33.13 45.01 33.66
CA ILE A 30 33.14 45.44 32.24
C ILE A 30 33.84 44.39 31.37
N GLU A 31 35.01 43.89 31.79
CA GLU A 31 35.76 42.87 31.05
C GLU A 31 34.96 41.56 30.90
N GLU A 32 34.33 41.06 31.96
CA GLU A 32 33.57 39.81 31.91
C GLU A 32 32.23 39.92 31.19
N PHE A 33 31.49 41.01 31.41
CA PHE A 33 30.09 41.10 30.96
C PHE A 33 29.88 41.91 29.70
N GLU A 34 30.74 42.87 29.39
CA GLU A 34 30.66 43.67 28.17
C GLU A 34 31.69 43.18 27.13
N GLU A 35 32.96 43.04 27.50
CA GLU A 35 34.02 42.71 26.53
C GLU A 35 34.06 41.22 26.13
N LYS A 36 34.02 40.29 27.09
CA LYS A 36 34.05 38.85 26.78
C LYS A 36 32.77 38.35 26.12
N ARG A 37 31.63 38.94 26.49
CA ARG A 37 30.32 38.58 25.94
C ARG A 37 30.11 39.20 24.56
N ASN A 38 30.63 40.41 24.37
CA ASN A 38 30.61 41.19 23.13
C ASN A 38 29.18 41.21 22.51
N ASP A 39 29.07 41.36 21.19
CA ASP A 39 27.81 41.30 20.46
C ASP A 39 27.33 39.88 20.14
N ARG A 40 27.82 38.85 20.83
CA ARG A 40 27.50 37.45 20.48
C ARG A 40 26.01 37.14 20.59
N GLU A 41 25.35 37.66 21.61
CA GLU A 41 23.90 37.48 21.80
C GLU A 41 23.10 38.26 20.76
N VAL A 42 23.57 39.46 20.40
CA VAL A 42 22.99 40.30 19.37
C VAL A 42 23.10 39.62 18.00
N SER A 43 24.27 39.10 17.63
CA SER A 43 24.47 38.34 16.40
C SER A 43 23.57 37.10 16.34
N ARG A 44 23.44 36.36 17.44
CA ARG A 44 22.52 35.21 17.50
C ARG A 44 21.06 35.61 17.30
N LEU A 45 20.65 36.75 17.86
CA LEU A 45 19.29 37.26 17.67
C LEU A 45 19.06 37.65 16.21
N PHE A 46 20.04 38.25 15.54
CA PHE A 46 19.97 38.54 14.11
C PHE A 46 19.91 37.26 13.26
N ASP A 47 20.74 36.26 13.55
CA ASP A 47 20.71 34.97 12.84
C ASP A 47 19.34 34.27 12.99
N VAL A 48 18.76 34.32 14.19
CA VAL A 48 17.43 33.76 14.46
C VAL A 48 16.37 34.55 13.71
N LEU A 49 16.44 35.89 13.75
CA LEU A 49 15.50 36.75 13.04
C LEU A 49 15.53 36.47 11.53
N GLU A 50 16.72 36.40 10.93
CA GLU A 50 16.93 36.10 9.51
C GLU A 50 16.25 34.78 9.13
N LYS A 51 16.54 33.71 9.87
CA LYS A 51 15.95 32.38 9.62
C LYS A 51 14.44 32.39 9.76
N VAL A 52 13.91 33.08 10.77
CA VAL A 52 12.46 33.18 10.99
C VAL A 52 11.80 33.94 9.84
N THR A 53 12.39 35.04 9.38
CA THR A 53 11.89 35.79 8.22
C THR A 53 11.97 34.98 6.93
N GLU A 54 13.07 34.26 6.70
CA GLU A 54 13.21 33.40 5.52
C GLU A 54 12.14 32.30 5.49
N ILE A 55 11.92 31.63 6.61
CA ILE A 55 10.89 30.59 6.73
C ILE A 55 9.50 31.18 6.49
N ARG A 56 9.20 32.32 7.12
CA ARG A 56 7.91 33.01 7.01
C ARG A 56 7.63 33.41 5.56
N ASP A 57 8.60 34.06 4.91
CA ASP A 57 8.38 34.73 3.62
C ASP A 57 8.55 33.78 2.43
N THR A 58 9.30 32.69 2.57
CA THR A 58 9.59 31.79 1.43
C THR A 58 9.04 30.39 1.60
N GLN A 59 9.14 29.79 2.78
CA GLN A 59 8.89 28.35 2.94
C GLN A 59 7.41 28.06 3.18
N LEU A 60 6.69 28.91 3.90
CA LEU A 60 5.25 28.73 4.18
C LEU A 60 4.43 28.70 2.88
N ASP A 61 4.64 29.67 1.99
CA ASP A 61 3.91 29.73 0.72
C ASP A 61 4.27 28.59 -0.22
N LYS A 62 5.55 28.19 -0.26
CA LYS A 62 5.99 27.00 -1.00
C LYS A 62 5.30 25.75 -0.49
N ILE A 63 5.26 25.53 0.82
CA ILE A 63 4.60 24.34 1.41
C ILE A 63 3.11 24.37 1.10
N LYS A 64 2.45 25.52 1.25
CA LYS A 64 1.02 25.66 0.99
C LYS A 64 0.68 25.35 -0.47
N THR A 65 1.39 25.95 -1.42
CA THR A 65 1.16 25.73 -2.87
C THR A 65 1.49 24.30 -3.30
N LEU A 66 2.58 23.74 -2.80
CA LEU A 66 3.01 22.38 -3.15
C LEU A 66 2.10 21.33 -2.52
N SER A 67 1.66 21.55 -1.28
CA SER A 67 0.67 20.72 -0.61
C SER A 67 -0.67 20.73 -1.35
N SER A 68 -1.20 21.91 -1.66
CA SER A 68 -2.48 22.05 -2.37
C SER A 68 -2.47 21.47 -3.79
N SER A 69 -1.32 21.39 -4.45
CA SER A 69 -1.22 20.81 -5.80
C SER A 69 -0.89 19.31 -5.78
N LYS A 70 0.08 18.87 -4.97
CA LYS A 70 0.59 17.50 -5.01
C LYS A 70 -0.26 16.52 -4.22
N LEU A 71 -0.81 16.92 -3.07
CA LEU A 71 -1.61 16.00 -2.25
C LEU A 71 -2.89 15.53 -2.94
N PRO A 72 -3.69 16.39 -3.59
CA PRO A 72 -4.88 15.92 -4.30
C PRO A 72 -4.52 14.98 -5.45
N THR A 73 -3.46 15.32 -6.19
CA THR A 73 -2.99 14.48 -7.30
C THR A 73 -2.56 13.09 -6.82
N LEU A 74 -1.87 13.02 -5.68
CA LEU A 74 -1.48 11.76 -5.04
C LEU A 74 -2.71 10.98 -4.58
N GLN A 75 -3.66 11.65 -3.93
CA GLN A 75 -4.91 11.04 -3.47
C GLN A 75 -5.70 10.44 -4.64
N THR A 76 -5.84 11.17 -5.75
CA THR A 76 -6.51 10.66 -6.95
C THR A 76 -5.81 9.43 -7.50
N ARG A 77 -4.47 9.45 -7.61
CA ARG A 77 -3.71 8.28 -8.09
C ARG A 77 -3.86 7.08 -7.18
N LEU A 78 -3.86 7.29 -5.87
CA LEU A 78 -4.01 6.22 -4.89
C LEU A 78 -5.40 5.59 -4.96
N ASN A 79 -6.45 6.41 -5.08
CA ASN A 79 -7.81 5.91 -5.29
C ASN A 79 -7.94 5.10 -6.58
N LEU A 80 -7.34 5.58 -7.68
CA LEU A 80 -7.34 4.88 -8.97
C LEU A 80 -6.60 3.54 -8.90
N ALA A 81 -5.49 3.48 -8.15
CA ALA A 81 -4.76 2.24 -7.93
C ALA A 81 -5.60 1.26 -7.09
N LEU A 82 -6.29 1.75 -6.06
CA LEU A 82 -7.15 0.94 -5.20
C LEU A 82 -8.33 0.37 -6.00
N GLU A 83 -9.00 1.18 -6.80
CA GLU A 83 -10.08 0.75 -7.70
C GLU A 83 -9.60 -0.35 -8.66
N LYS A 84 -8.40 -0.20 -9.26
CA LYS A 84 -7.82 -1.23 -10.12
C LYS A 84 -7.53 -2.54 -9.38
N CYS A 85 -7.04 -2.46 -8.14
CA CYS A 85 -6.83 -3.66 -7.32
C CYS A 85 -8.16 -4.37 -7.03
N GLN A 86 -9.22 -3.63 -6.72
CA GLN A 86 -10.56 -4.20 -6.52
C GLN A 86 -11.08 -4.87 -7.79
N LEU A 87 -10.98 -4.18 -8.93
CA LEU A 87 -11.40 -4.72 -10.23
C LEU A 87 -10.65 -6.02 -10.58
N SER A 88 -9.36 -6.10 -10.24
CA SER A 88 -8.56 -7.31 -10.44
C SER A 88 -9.02 -8.47 -9.55
N LEU A 89 -9.35 -8.20 -8.29
CA LEU A 89 -9.87 -9.21 -7.36
C LEU A 89 -11.24 -9.73 -7.83
N ASP A 90 -12.13 -8.82 -8.23
CA ASP A 90 -13.45 -9.16 -8.75
C ASP A 90 -13.35 -9.99 -10.04
N TYR A 91 -12.39 -9.67 -10.91
CA TYR A 91 -12.13 -10.44 -12.12
C TYR A 91 -11.62 -11.86 -11.80
N GLU A 92 -10.72 -12.00 -10.83
CA GLU A 92 -10.25 -13.32 -10.39
C GLU A 92 -11.38 -14.17 -9.80
N ASP A 93 -12.24 -13.60 -8.97
CA ASP A 93 -13.37 -14.32 -8.37
C ASP A 93 -14.39 -14.77 -9.42
N ASN A 94 -14.74 -13.88 -10.36
CA ASN A 94 -15.65 -14.22 -11.46
C ASN A 94 -15.06 -15.30 -12.38
N ASN A 95 -13.78 -15.19 -12.75
CA ASN A 95 -13.12 -16.23 -13.54
C ASN A 95 -13.10 -17.59 -12.84
N ARG A 96 -12.92 -17.63 -11.52
CA ARG A 96 -12.97 -18.90 -10.76
C ARG A 96 -14.34 -19.56 -10.86
N ILE A 97 -15.42 -18.78 -10.85
CA ILE A 97 -16.78 -19.29 -11.06
C ILE A 97 -16.92 -19.81 -12.50
N ASP A 98 -16.44 -19.06 -13.49
CA ASP A 98 -16.53 -19.46 -14.90
C ASP A 98 -15.75 -20.75 -15.19
N PHE A 99 -14.53 -20.90 -14.67
CA PHE A 99 -13.76 -22.14 -14.78
C PHE A 99 -14.48 -23.33 -14.13
N ALA A 100 -15.10 -23.12 -12.97
CA ALA A 100 -15.86 -24.16 -12.29
C ALA A 100 -17.13 -24.56 -13.07
N LEU A 101 -17.80 -23.60 -13.71
CA LEU A 101 -18.96 -23.85 -14.56
C LEU A 101 -18.56 -24.58 -15.84
N GLU A 102 -17.44 -24.22 -16.45
CA GLU A 102 -16.94 -24.87 -17.66
C GLU A 102 -16.56 -26.33 -17.41
N GLY A 103 -15.86 -26.62 -16.29
CA GLY A 103 -15.58 -28.00 -15.89
C GLY A 103 -16.86 -28.84 -15.71
N LYS A 104 -17.92 -28.25 -15.13
CA LYS A 104 -19.22 -28.94 -15.02
C LYS A 104 -19.90 -29.16 -16.37
N ARG A 105 -19.73 -28.24 -17.32
CA ARG A 105 -20.26 -28.40 -18.69
C ARG A 105 -19.56 -29.53 -19.42
N GLU A 106 -18.24 -29.63 -19.31
CA GLU A 106 -17.47 -30.73 -19.91
C GLU A 106 -17.88 -32.09 -19.33
N ILE A 107 -18.04 -32.20 -18.01
CA ILE A 107 -18.52 -33.43 -17.36
C ILE A 107 -19.90 -33.82 -17.91
N ARG A 108 -20.84 -32.89 -17.96
CA ARG A 108 -22.20 -33.15 -18.50
C ARG A 108 -22.16 -33.57 -19.96
N LYS A 109 -21.25 -33.00 -20.75
CA LYS A 109 -21.08 -33.37 -22.16
C LYS A 109 -20.58 -34.81 -22.30
N ALA A 110 -19.59 -35.22 -21.49
CA ALA A 110 -19.10 -36.59 -21.47
C ALA A 110 -20.18 -37.58 -20.99
N GLU A 111 -20.96 -37.22 -19.96
CA GLU A 111 -22.11 -38.00 -19.51
C GLU A 111 -23.16 -38.17 -20.62
N LEU A 112 -23.42 -37.11 -21.40
CA LEU A 112 -24.35 -37.18 -22.52
C LEU A 112 -23.83 -38.07 -23.66
N GLU A 113 -22.54 -37.97 -24.00
CA GLU A 113 -21.92 -38.81 -25.04
C GLU A 113 -21.95 -40.29 -24.65
N THR A 114 -21.63 -40.61 -23.40
CA THR A 114 -21.71 -41.99 -22.88
C THR A 114 -23.16 -42.50 -22.85
N PHE A 115 -24.12 -41.66 -22.45
CA PHE A 115 -25.53 -42.00 -22.48
C PHE A 115 -26.03 -42.27 -23.92
N SER A 116 -25.68 -41.40 -24.87
CA SER A 116 -26.04 -41.57 -26.28
C SER A 116 -25.46 -42.87 -26.85
N SER A 117 -24.18 -43.14 -26.57
CA SER A 117 -23.52 -44.37 -27.02
C SER A 117 -24.20 -45.62 -26.45
N ASN A 118 -24.62 -45.58 -25.19
CA ASN A 118 -25.38 -46.67 -24.57
C ASN A 118 -26.76 -46.86 -25.21
N LEU A 119 -27.45 -45.77 -25.55
CA LEU A 119 -28.71 -45.86 -26.28
C LEU A 119 -28.52 -46.46 -27.68
N ASP A 120 -27.52 -45.99 -28.43
CA ASP A 120 -27.20 -46.52 -29.76
C ASP A 120 -26.90 -48.01 -29.71
N PHE A 121 -26.15 -48.46 -28.71
CA PHE A 121 -25.90 -49.88 -28.47
C PHE A 121 -27.19 -50.67 -28.18
N GLN A 122 -28.08 -50.13 -27.34
CA GLN A 122 -29.37 -50.77 -27.06
C GLN A 122 -30.25 -50.85 -28.31
N TYR A 123 -30.34 -49.79 -29.11
CA TYR A 123 -31.09 -49.78 -30.36
C TYR A 123 -30.54 -50.81 -31.35
N GLN A 124 -29.21 -50.88 -31.53
CA GLN A 124 -28.59 -51.88 -32.39
C GLN A 124 -28.84 -53.32 -31.91
N SER A 125 -28.80 -53.56 -30.60
CA SER A 125 -29.12 -54.86 -30.03
C SER A 125 -30.57 -55.25 -30.33
N VAL A 126 -31.52 -54.34 -30.09
CA VAL A 126 -32.93 -54.56 -30.41
C VAL A 126 -33.11 -54.85 -31.91
N ASP A 127 -32.53 -54.04 -32.79
CA ASP A 127 -32.64 -54.21 -34.25
C ASP A 127 -32.05 -55.56 -34.71
N SER A 128 -30.94 -55.99 -34.10
CA SER A 128 -30.37 -57.33 -34.36
C SER A 128 -31.30 -58.46 -33.95
N THR A 129 -31.98 -58.36 -32.80
CA THR A 129 -32.96 -59.36 -32.36
C THR A 129 -34.20 -59.36 -33.25
N PHE A 130 -34.66 -58.20 -33.72
CA PHE A 130 -35.78 -58.11 -34.65
C PHE A 130 -35.44 -58.74 -36.01
N THR A 131 -34.26 -58.45 -36.56
CA THR A 131 -33.81 -59.03 -37.84
C THR A 131 -33.58 -60.54 -37.76
N GLU A 132 -33.06 -61.03 -36.64
CA GLU A 132 -32.96 -62.48 -36.37
C GLU A 132 -34.35 -63.13 -36.33
N LYS A 133 -35.29 -62.55 -35.57
CA LYS A 133 -36.67 -63.06 -35.49
C LYS A 133 -37.40 -62.99 -36.82
N GLU A 134 -37.18 -61.95 -37.62
CA GLU A 134 -37.75 -61.83 -38.96
C GLU A 134 -37.20 -62.93 -39.88
N ARG A 135 -35.91 -63.23 -39.80
CA ARG A 135 -35.29 -64.36 -40.52
C ARG A 135 -35.87 -65.70 -40.05
N ASP A 136 -35.96 -65.94 -38.75
CA ASP A 136 -36.57 -67.15 -38.17
C ASP A 136 -38.00 -67.34 -38.68
N LEU A 137 -38.79 -66.26 -38.70
CA LEU A 137 -40.18 -66.28 -39.16
C LEU A 137 -40.25 -66.61 -40.65
N LYS A 138 -39.43 -65.95 -41.49
CA LYS A 138 -39.34 -66.23 -42.92
C LYS A 138 -38.98 -67.70 -43.17
N GLN A 139 -37.98 -68.21 -42.46
CA GLN A 139 -37.58 -69.61 -42.59
C GLN A 139 -38.71 -70.56 -42.17
N PHE A 140 -39.40 -70.27 -41.06
CA PHE A 140 -40.56 -71.06 -40.62
C PHE A 140 -41.67 -71.10 -41.69
N TYR A 141 -41.97 -69.97 -42.34
CA TYR A 141 -42.96 -69.93 -43.42
C TYR A 141 -42.50 -70.71 -44.66
N ILE A 142 -41.22 -70.61 -45.04
CA ILE A 142 -40.65 -71.41 -46.15
C ILE A 142 -40.76 -72.91 -45.84
N ASP A 143 -40.33 -73.33 -44.65
CA ASP A 143 -40.38 -74.73 -44.23
C ASP A 143 -41.83 -75.26 -44.14
N LEU A 144 -42.78 -74.38 -43.79
CA LEU A 144 -44.21 -74.70 -43.74
C LEU A 144 -44.82 -74.80 -45.15
N GLU A 145 -44.39 -73.93 -46.07
CA GLU A 145 -44.74 -73.99 -47.50
C GLU A 145 -44.24 -75.28 -48.15
N GLU A 146 -42.99 -75.66 -47.89
CA GLU A 146 -42.41 -76.93 -48.35
C GLU A 146 -43.15 -78.16 -47.79
N LYS A 147 -43.52 -78.14 -46.49
CA LYS A 147 -44.25 -79.24 -45.83
C LYS A 147 -45.71 -79.35 -46.25
N LEU A 148 -46.34 -78.26 -46.69
CA LEU A 148 -47.74 -78.28 -47.12
C LEU A 148 -47.94 -78.74 -48.57
N HIS A 149 -46.88 -78.97 -49.35
CA HIS A 149 -46.96 -79.33 -50.78
C HIS A 149 -47.95 -78.43 -51.54
N ILE A 150 -47.91 -77.12 -51.29
CA ILE A 150 -48.64 -76.14 -52.10
C ILE A 150 -47.68 -75.73 -53.22
N ASP A 151 -47.59 -76.58 -54.24
CA ASP A 151 -47.16 -76.13 -55.56
C ASP A 151 -48.30 -75.28 -56.15
N PHE A 152 -47.98 -74.06 -56.58
CA PHE A 152 -48.81 -73.34 -57.55
C PHE A 152 -48.65 -73.95 -58.94
#